data_AF-A0A922S968-F1
#
_entry.id   AF-A0A922S968-F1
#
_cell.length_a   1.000
_cell.length_b   1.000
_cell.length_c   1.000
_cell.angle_alpha   90.00
_cell.angle_beta   90.00
_cell.angle_gamma   90.00
#
_symmetry.space_group_name_H-M   'P 1'
#
loop_
_entity.id
_entity.type
_entity.pdbx_description
1 polymer ?
#
loop_
_entity_poly.entity_id
_entity_poly.type
_entity_poly.pdbx_seq_one_letter_code
_entity_poly.pdbx_strand_id
1 'polypeptide(L)'
;MNHLLNHPEDLEKVKECLSTSKPKSSTYSPDKALSLLVSLKLSKWQYISLREAASENRSDLYPSYYKIKQAKAKCYPGKEDIIITEEGAAIKLQALLNLTVSRLLEVITLDLDSPTELLLISKWGFDGASGQSNYKQKTEAEFDDSTIFMASLVPIRLQQCDGTIVWENDRPSSTFYCRPIMF
;
A
#
# COMPACT_ATOMS: atom_id res chain seq x y z
N MET A 1 19.33 29.64 34.13
CA MET A 1 18.31 30.31 34.97
C MET A 1 18.52 31.84 35.05
N ASN A 2 19.77 32.34 35.04
CA ASN A 2 20.05 33.79 35.13
C ASN A 2 19.65 34.64 33.91
N HIS A 3 19.50 34.06 32.71
CA HIS A 3 19.16 34.83 31.50
C HIS A 3 17.74 35.42 31.56
N LEU A 4 16.74 34.65 32.02
CA LEU A 4 15.34 35.09 32.08
C LEU A 4 15.06 36.05 33.26
N LEU A 5 15.93 36.04 34.27
CA LEU A 5 15.89 37.01 35.38
C LEU A 5 16.37 38.40 34.92
N ASN A 6 17.29 38.45 33.94
CA ASN A 6 17.85 39.68 33.41
C ASN A 6 17.06 40.24 32.20
N HIS A 7 16.21 39.42 31.59
CA HIS A 7 15.44 39.75 30.38
C HIS A 7 13.97 39.28 30.49
N PRO A 8 13.15 39.94 31.33
CA PRO A 8 11.75 39.57 31.54
C PRO A 8 10.88 39.70 30.28
N GLU A 9 11.28 40.51 29.29
CA GLU A 9 10.65 40.62 27.97
C GLU A 9 10.73 39.34 27.14
N ASP A 10 11.73 38.49 27.38
CA ASP A 10 11.86 37.20 26.72
C ASP A 10 10.98 36.13 27.39
N LEU A 11 10.42 36.41 28.57
CA LEU A 11 9.47 35.52 29.24
C LEU A 11 8.16 35.41 28.45
N GLU A 12 7.68 36.51 27.87
CA GLU A 12 6.50 36.53 27.00
C GLU A 12 6.75 35.69 25.73
N LYS A 13 7.90 35.86 25.07
CA LYS A 13 8.29 35.04 23.91
C LYS A 13 8.42 33.56 24.24
N VAL A 14 9.00 33.22 25.40
CA VAL A 14 9.12 31.84 25.86
C VAL A 14 7.76 31.24 26.19
N LYS A 15 6.86 32.01 26.83
CA LYS A 15 5.47 31.59 27.06
C LYS A 15 4.71 31.39 25.76
N GLU A 16 4.92 32.24 24.76
CA GLU A 16 4.34 32.11 23.41
C GLU A 16 4.89 30.87 22.67
N CYS A 17 6.19 30.59 22.79
CA CYS A 17 6.79 29.35 22.27
C CYS A 17 6.29 28.08 22.98
N LEU A 18 5.98 28.17 24.29
CA LEU A 18 5.47 27.03 25.06
C LEU A 18 3.95 26.82 24.87
N SER A 19 3.17 27.90 24.72
CA SER A 19 1.73 27.86 24.46
C SER A 19 1.41 27.47 23.00
N THR A 20 2.35 27.65 22.08
CA THR A 20 2.30 27.14 20.71
C THR A 20 2.79 25.70 20.56
N SER A 21 2.87 24.92 21.66
CA SER A 21 2.94 23.46 21.59
C SER A 21 1.64 22.93 20.99
N LYS A 22 1.53 23.03 19.66
CA LYS A 22 0.45 22.47 18.86
C LYS A 22 0.26 21.02 19.32
N PRO A 23 -0.96 20.56 19.59
CA PRO A 23 -1.19 19.14 19.80
C PRO A 23 -0.56 18.41 18.62
N LYS A 24 0.21 17.34 18.88
CA LYS A 24 0.84 16.52 17.83
C LYS A 24 -0.24 16.09 16.85
N SER A 25 -0.39 16.86 15.77
CA SER A 25 -1.15 16.50 14.58
C SER A 25 -0.57 15.16 14.14
N SER A 26 -1.29 14.07 14.37
CA SER A 26 -0.80 12.74 14.02
C SER A 26 -0.88 12.63 12.50
N THR A 27 0.20 13.02 11.81
CA THR A 27 0.37 12.79 10.38
C THR A 27 0.06 11.32 10.09
N TYR A 28 -0.72 11.07 9.04
CA TYR A 28 -1.02 9.71 8.60
C TYR A 28 0.28 8.92 8.37
N SER A 29 0.27 7.64 8.73
CA SER A 29 1.35 6.75 8.34
C SER A 29 1.41 6.64 6.81
N PRO A 30 2.58 6.36 6.22
CA PRO A 30 2.70 6.19 4.77
C PRO A 30 1.74 5.12 4.22
N ASP A 31 1.52 4.02 4.94
CA ASP A 31 0.59 2.96 4.54
C ASP A 31 -0.87 3.41 4.59
N LYS A 32 -1.27 4.17 5.63
CA LYS A 32 -2.62 4.72 5.73
C LYS A 32 -2.90 5.80 4.69
N ALA A 33 -1.89 6.58 4.32
CA ALA A 33 -2.00 7.55 3.23
C ALA A 33 -2.04 6.87 1.86
N LEU A 34 -1.28 5.79 1.66
CA LEU A 34 -1.35 4.96 0.45
C LEU A 34 -2.72 4.29 0.32
N SER A 35 -3.29 3.75 1.40
CA SER A 35 -4.63 3.15 1.37
C SER A 35 -5.69 4.18 1.00
N LEU A 36 -5.58 5.40 1.52
CA LEU A 36 -6.46 6.52 1.16
C LEU A 36 -6.33 6.87 -0.32
N LEU A 37 -5.10 7.01 -0.83
CA LEU A 37 -4.82 7.32 -2.23
C LEU A 37 -5.45 6.30 -3.17
N VAL A 38 -5.33 5.00 -2.86
CA VAL A 38 -5.91 3.91 -3.69
C VAL A 38 -7.43 3.87 -3.56
N SER A 39 -7.97 3.96 -2.34
CA SER A 39 -9.41 3.87 -2.08
C SER A 39 -10.20 5.02 -2.72
N LEU A 40 -9.61 6.22 -2.71
CA LEU A 40 -10.19 7.41 -3.34
C LEU A 40 -9.79 7.58 -4.82
N LYS A 41 -9.02 6.64 -5.38
CA LYS A 41 -8.53 6.67 -6.77
C LYS A 41 -7.83 7.98 -7.14
N LEU A 42 -7.06 8.54 -6.21
CA LEU A 42 -6.36 9.81 -6.42
C LEU A 42 -5.14 9.61 -7.31
N SER A 43 -4.96 10.52 -8.27
CA SER A 43 -3.70 10.67 -8.99
C SER A 43 -2.62 11.22 -8.06
N LYS A 44 -1.34 11.06 -8.46
CA LYS A 44 -0.21 11.68 -7.76
C LYS A 44 -0.42 13.19 -7.57
N TRP A 45 -0.87 13.88 -8.62
CA TRP A 45 -1.05 15.33 -8.58
C TRP A 45 -2.18 15.72 -7.64
N GLN A 46 -3.33 15.04 -7.72
CA GLN A 46 -4.47 15.26 -6.81
C GLN A 46 -4.07 15.08 -5.34
N TYR A 47 -3.28 14.04 -5.04
CA TYR A 47 -2.76 13.83 -3.69
C TYR A 47 -1.83 14.96 -3.22
N ILE A 48 -0.93 15.43 -4.09
CA ILE A 48 -0.01 16.53 -3.77
C ILE A 48 -0.79 17.82 -3.51
N SER A 49 -1.74 18.18 -4.37
CA SER A 49 -2.59 19.35 -4.20
C SER A 49 -3.45 19.27 -2.94
N LEU A 50 -4.01 18.09 -2.62
CA LEU A 50 -4.75 17.87 -1.37
C LEU A 50 -3.86 18.11 -0.14
N ARG A 51 -2.62 17.62 -0.17
CA ARG A 51 -1.66 17.83 0.91
C ARG A 51 -1.28 19.31 1.06
N GLU A 52 -1.05 20.01 -0.04
CA GLU A 52 -0.73 21.44 -0.05
C GLU A 52 -1.88 22.26 0.56
N ALA A 53 -3.11 22.04 0.10
CA ALA A 53 -4.30 22.70 0.64
C ALA A 53 -4.52 22.40 2.14
N ALA A 54 -4.24 21.17 2.60
CA ALA A 54 -4.30 20.84 4.02
C ALA A 54 -3.21 21.55 4.84
N SER A 55 -2.01 21.69 4.26
CA SER A 55 -0.87 22.34 4.90
C SER A 55 -1.07 23.85 5.06
N GLU A 56 -1.71 24.50 4.08
CA GLU A 56 -2.13 25.90 4.14
C GLU A 56 -3.05 26.17 5.34
N ASN A 57 -3.91 25.20 5.68
CA ASN A 57 -4.78 25.23 6.85
C ASN A 57 -4.07 24.81 8.16
N ARG A 58 -2.73 24.89 8.21
CA ARG A 58 -1.87 24.55 9.34
C ARG A 58 -2.01 23.09 9.83
N SER A 59 -2.46 22.18 8.97
CA SER A 59 -2.57 20.75 9.27
C SER A 59 -1.56 19.95 8.45
N ASP A 60 -0.46 19.48 9.08
CA ASP A 60 0.46 18.52 8.45
C ASP A 60 -0.09 17.10 8.60
N LEU A 61 -1.26 16.89 8.00
CA LEU A 61 -2.04 15.66 8.14
C LEU A 61 -1.50 14.56 7.25
N TYR A 62 -1.05 14.90 6.03
CA TYR A 62 -0.70 13.92 5.01
C TYR A 62 0.82 13.84 4.80
N PRO A 63 1.42 12.64 4.78
CA PRO A 63 2.84 12.48 4.51
C PRO A 63 3.17 12.92 3.07
N SER A 64 4.44 13.23 2.81
CA SER A 64 4.87 13.54 1.45
C SER A 64 4.66 12.35 0.50
N TYR A 65 4.46 12.64 -0.79
CA TYR A 65 4.33 11.59 -1.80
C TYR A 65 5.59 10.70 -1.89
N TYR A 66 6.75 11.21 -1.52
CA TYR A 66 7.98 10.41 -1.40
C TYR A 66 7.84 9.25 -0.41
N LYS A 67 7.25 9.50 0.77
CA LYS A 67 6.99 8.45 1.77
C LYS A 67 5.97 7.43 1.25
N ILE A 68 4.94 7.87 0.52
CA ILE A 68 4.00 6.97 -0.16
C ILE A 68 4.72 6.11 -1.20
N LYS A 69 5.62 6.69 -2.00
CA LYS A 69 6.41 5.94 -3.00
C LYS A 69 7.22 4.82 -2.34
N GLN A 70 7.80 5.07 -1.17
CA GLN A 70 8.50 4.05 -0.39
C GLN A 70 7.53 2.96 0.10
N ALA A 71 6.34 3.33 0.59
CA ALA A 71 5.30 2.36 0.96
C ALA A 71 4.84 1.50 -0.23
N LYS A 72 4.65 2.11 -1.41
CA LYS A 72 4.34 1.38 -2.66
C LYS A 72 5.42 0.35 -3.00
N ALA A 73 6.68 0.73 -2.87
CA ALA A 73 7.80 -0.16 -3.18
C ALA A 73 7.82 -1.42 -2.31
N LYS A 74 7.39 -1.33 -1.04
CA LYS A 74 7.25 -2.49 -0.15
C LYS A 74 6.16 -3.47 -0.59
N CYS A 75 5.23 -3.03 -1.43
CA CYS A 75 4.12 -3.83 -1.94
C CYS A 75 4.42 -4.50 -3.29
N TYR A 76 5.62 -4.35 -3.83
CA TYR A 76 6.01 -4.93 -5.12
C TYR A 76 6.91 -6.15 -4.91
N PRO A 77 6.77 -7.20 -5.75
CA PRO A 77 7.72 -8.30 -5.77
C PRO A 77 9.09 -7.83 -6.29
N GLY A 78 10.11 -8.69 -6.15
CA GLY A 78 11.44 -8.45 -6.72
C GLY A 78 11.36 -8.23 -8.23
N LYS A 79 12.24 -7.39 -8.78
CA LYS A 79 12.21 -7.06 -10.22
C LYS A 79 12.49 -8.28 -11.10
N GLU A 80 13.30 -9.20 -10.58
CA GLU A 80 13.66 -10.49 -11.16
C GLU A 80 12.51 -11.51 -11.22
N ASP A 81 11.42 -11.24 -10.51
CA ASP A 81 10.22 -12.08 -10.49
C ASP A 81 9.08 -11.51 -11.33
N ILE A 82 9.27 -10.32 -11.91
CA ILE A 82 8.33 -9.64 -12.79
C ILE A 82 8.82 -9.80 -14.23
N ILE A 83 7.94 -10.33 -15.08
CA ILE A 83 8.14 -10.49 -16.52
C ILE A 83 7.18 -9.51 -17.19
N ILE A 84 7.70 -8.62 -18.04
CA ILE A 84 6.89 -7.68 -18.82
C ILE A 84 7.38 -7.77 -20.25
N THR A 85 6.46 -8.00 -21.18
CA THR A 85 6.67 -7.98 -22.62
C THR A 85 5.73 -6.96 -23.26
N GLU A 86 5.77 -6.81 -24.58
CA GLU A 86 4.78 -5.98 -25.30
C GLU A 86 3.37 -6.59 -25.23
N GLU A 87 3.28 -7.91 -25.08
CA GLU A 87 2.03 -8.68 -25.14
C GLU A 87 1.37 -8.89 -23.76
N GLY A 88 2.09 -8.64 -22.66
CA GLY A 88 1.53 -8.85 -21.33
C GLY A 88 2.53 -8.75 -20.18
N ALA A 89 2.07 -9.16 -19.01
CA ALA A 89 2.88 -9.19 -17.79
C ALA A 89 2.58 -10.43 -16.95
N ALA A 90 3.60 -10.96 -16.27
CA ALA A 90 3.48 -12.09 -15.37
C ALA A 90 4.38 -11.92 -14.14
N ILE A 91 3.96 -12.51 -13.02
CA ILE A 91 4.74 -12.57 -11.78
C ILE A 91 4.95 -14.05 -11.44
N LYS A 92 6.16 -14.42 -11.01
CA LYS A 92 6.40 -15.78 -10.50
C LYS A 92 5.47 -16.06 -9.32
N LEU A 93 4.68 -17.13 -9.42
CA LEU A 93 3.66 -17.46 -8.41
C LEU A 93 4.24 -17.56 -6.99
N GLN A 94 5.43 -18.16 -6.83
CA GLN A 94 6.08 -18.26 -5.53
C GLN A 94 6.41 -16.89 -4.93
N ALA A 95 6.87 -15.95 -5.74
CA ALA A 95 7.18 -14.59 -5.28
C ALA A 95 5.90 -13.86 -4.84
N LEU A 96 4.79 -14.05 -5.56
CA LEU A 96 3.50 -13.48 -5.20
C LEU A 96 2.95 -14.05 -3.88
N LEU A 97 3.08 -15.37 -3.68
CA LEU A 97 2.69 -16.05 -2.44
C LEU A 97 3.54 -15.57 -1.26
N ASN A 98 4.86 -15.55 -1.41
CA ASN A 98 5.79 -15.07 -0.38
C ASN A 98 5.46 -13.63 0.03
N LEU A 99 5.31 -12.72 -0.95
CA LEU A 99 4.95 -11.33 -0.68
C LEU A 99 3.60 -11.21 0.04
N THR A 100 2.62 -12.02 -0.33
CA THR A 100 1.29 -12.00 0.28
C THR A 100 1.33 -12.49 1.72
N VAL A 101 2.04 -13.59 2.00
CA VAL A 101 2.23 -14.10 3.37
C VAL A 101 2.98 -13.09 4.23
N SER A 102 4.10 -12.53 3.75
CA SER A 102 4.87 -11.53 4.51
C SER A 102 4.01 -10.33 4.90
N ARG A 103 3.18 -9.83 3.98
CA ARG A 103 2.27 -8.70 4.25
C ARG A 103 1.13 -9.06 5.20
N LEU A 104 0.64 -10.30 5.18
CA LEU A 104 -0.35 -10.77 6.15
C LEU A 104 0.26 -10.85 7.55
N LEU A 105 1.45 -11.44 7.67
CA LEU A 105 2.15 -11.60 8.95
C LEU A 105 2.47 -10.25 9.62
N GLU A 106 2.76 -9.21 8.84
CA GLU A 106 2.93 -7.83 9.36
C GLU A 106 1.65 -7.27 10.02
N VAL A 107 0.47 -7.74 9.62
CA VAL A 107 -0.83 -7.23 10.10
C VAL A 107 -1.38 -8.04 11.27
N ILE A 108 -1.19 -9.36 11.27
CA ILE A 108 -1.85 -10.26 12.22
C ILE A 108 -1.24 -10.17 13.63
N THR A 109 -0.05 -9.56 13.78
CA THR A 109 0.66 -9.42 15.07
C THR A 109 0.62 -10.72 15.88
N LEU A 110 1.12 -11.80 15.29
CA LEU A 110 1.19 -13.09 15.96
C LEU A 110 2.30 -13.06 16.99
N ASP A 111 1.96 -13.37 18.24
CA ASP A 111 2.95 -13.70 19.27
C ASP A 111 3.41 -15.14 18.99
N LEU A 112 4.35 -15.29 18.05
CA LEU A 112 4.94 -16.58 17.74
C LEU A 112 6.08 -16.83 18.72
N ASP A 113 5.74 -17.31 19.92
CA ASP A 113 6.71 -17.74 20.93
C ASP A 113 7.63 -18.86 20.43
N SER A 114 7.23 -19.56 19.36
CA SER A 114 7.98 -20.64 18.73
C SER A 114 7.79 -20.64 17.21
N PRO A 115 8.75 -21.18 16.42
CA PRO A 115 8.55 -21.41 15.00
C PRO A 115 7.37 -22.35 14.77
N THR A 116 6.28 -21.79 14.25
CA THR A 116 5.03 -22.51 13.96
C THR A 116 4.85 -22.63 12.45
N GLU A 117 4.57 -23.83 11.98
CA GLU A 117 4.18 -24.06 10.59
C GLU A 117 2.76 -23.53 10.35
N LEU A 118 2.59 -22.77 9.27
CA LEU A 118 1.31 -22.16 8.89
C LEU A 118 0.91 -22.63 7.50
N LEU A 119 -0.38 -22.90 7.34
CA LEU A 119 -1.00 -23.26 6.07
C LEU A 119 -1.80 -22.07 5.53
N LEU A 120 -1.38 -21.57 4.36
CA LEU A 120 -2.15 -20.59 3.60
C LEU A 120 -3.06 -21.32 2.59
N ILE A 121 -4.37 -21.22 2.81
CA ILE A 121 -5.39 -21.64 1.86
C ILE A 121 -5.71 -20.46 0.94
N SER A 122 -5.56 -20.66 -0.36
CA SER A 122 -5.86 -19.66 -1.39
C SER A 122 -6.75 -20.25 -2.48
N LYS A 123 -7.51 -19.39 -3.17
CA LYS A 123 -8.18 -19.73 -4.43
C LYS A 123 -7.50 -18.98 -5.58
N TRP A 124 -7.59 -19.51 -6.79
CA TRP A 124 -7.09 -18.85 -7.98
C TRP A 124 -7.97 -19.18 -9.17
N GLY A 125 -7.86 -18.41 -10.24
CA GLY A 125 -8.60 -18.60 -11.47
C GLY A 125 -8.18 -17.59 -12.51
N PHE A 126 -8.87 -17.59 -13.65
CA PHE A 126 -8.63 -16.68 -14.75
C PHE A 126 -9.92 -16.36 -15.48
N ASP A 127 -9.95 -15.21 -16.14
CA ASP A 127 -11.09 -14.75 -16.94
C ASP A 127 -10.62 -13.86 -18.10
N GLY A 128 -11.44 -13.74 -19.14
CA GLY A 128 -11.20 -12.91 -20.31
C GLY A 128 -12.24 -11.80 -20.45
N ALA A 129 -11.81 -10.59 -20.80
CA ALA A 129 -12.69 -9.46 -21.06
C ALA A 129 -12.35 -8.78 -22.39
N SER A 130 -13.38 -8.56 -23.21
CA SER A 130 -13.28 -7.84 -24.49
C SER A 130 -13.71 -6.38 -24.36
N GLY A 131 -13.47 -5.57 -25.39
CA GLY A 131 -13.89 -4.17 -25.46
C GLY A 131 -12.93 -3.20 -24.80
N GLN A 132 -11.66 -3.58 -24.68
CA GLN A 132 -10.59 -2.68 -24.26
C GLN A 132 -10.30 -1.64 -25.36
N SER A 133 -9.73 -0.50 -24.96
CA SER A 133 -9.34 0.56 -25.90
C SER A 133 -8.04 0.20 -26.60
N ASN A 134 -8.04 0.26 -27.93
CA ASN A 134 -6.83 -0.01 -28.71
C ASN A 134 -5.89 1.21 -28.73
N TYR A 135 -4.62 0.98 -28.44
CA TYR A 135 -3.57 1.97 -28.47
C TYR A 135 -2.86 1.97 -29.83
N LYS A 136 -2.53 3.17 -30.34
CA LYS A 136 -1.81 3.34 -31.62
C LYS A 136 -0.29 3.28 -31.43
N GLN A 137 0.18 2.50 -30.47
CA GLN A 137 1.61 2.37 -30.20
C GLN A 137 2.26 1.54 -31.30
N LYS A 138 3.43 1.98 -31.78
CA LYS A 138 4.21 1.18 -32.71
C LYS A 138 4.74 -0.04 -31.94
N THR A 139 4.38 -1.23 -32.41
CA THR A 139 4.79 -2.53 -31.87
C THR A 139 5.42 -3.35 -33.00
N GLU A 140 6.38 -4.21 -32.66
CA GLU A 140 6.91 -5.20 -33.60
C GLU A 140 6.09 -6.49 -33.58
N ALA A 141 5.32 -6.71 -32.52
CA ALA A 141 4.42 -7.85 -32.36
C ALA A 141 3.05 -7.60 -33.02
N GLU A 142 2.55 -8.60 -33.75
CA GLU A 142 1.18 -8.62 -34.27
C GLU A 142 0.22 -9.08 -33.16
N PHE A 143 -0.27 -8.14 -32.34
CA PHE A 143 -1.29 -8.45 -31.33
C PHE A 143 -2.41 -7.40 -31.32
N ASP A 144 -3.60 -7.84 -30.89
CA ASP A 144 -4.79 -7.01 -30.71
C ASP A 144 -5.03 -6.78 -29.21
N ASP A 145 -4.95 -5.52 -28.80
CA ASP A 145 -5.15 -5.08 -27.41
C ASP A 145 -6.62 -4.82 -27.06
N SER A 146 -7.55 -5.20 -27.94
CA SER A 146 -9.01 -5.10 -27.68
C SER A 146 -9.53 -6.08 -26.63
N THR A 147 -8.72 -7.08 -26.25
CA THR A 147 -9.06 -8.09 -25.26
C THR A 147 -7.94 -8.26 -24.22
N ILE A 148 -8.33 -8.59 -22.99
CA ILE A 148 -7.40 -8.93 -21.91
C ILE A 148 -7.78 -10.28 -21.32
N PHE A 149 -6.79 -11.11 -21.01
CA PHE A 149 -6.97 -12.38 -20.33
C PHE A 149 -6.11 -12.39 -19.07
N MET A 150 -6.75 -12.46 -17.89
CA MET A 150 -6.06 -12.28 -16.61
C MET A 150 -6.22 -13.51 -15.73
N ALA A 151 -5.11 -13.97 -15.16
CA ALA A 151 -5.11 -14.93 -14.05
C ALA A 151 -4.83 -14.23 -12.72
N SER A 152 -5.55 -14.62 -11.67
CA SER A 152 -5.46 -14.00 -10.34
C SER A 152 -5.57 -15.02 -9.20
N LEU A 153 -5.04 -14.64 -8.04
CA LEU A 153 -5.07 -15.40 -6.79
C LEU A 153 -5.66 -14.58 -5.65
N VAL A 154 -6.42 -15.22 -4.77
CA VAL A 154 -6.98 -14.61 -3.56
C VAL A 154 -6.59 -15.46 -2.35
N PRO A 155 -5.88 -14.90 -1.35
CA PRO A 155 -5.68 -15.56 -0.07
C PRO A 155 -7.02 -15.64 0.68
N ILE A 156 -7.36 -16.81 1.21
CA ILE A 156 -8.65 -17.08 1.87
C ILE A 156 -8.47 -17.22 3.38
N ARG A 157 -7.51 -18.04 3.80
CA ARG A 157 -7.33 -18.36 5.21
C ARG A 157 -5.87 -18.71 5.51
N LEU A 158 -5.36 -18.22 6.63
CA LEU A 158 -4.11 -18.66 7.23
C LEU A 158 -4.44 -19.40 8.52
N GLN A 159 -3.93 -20.62 8.68
CA GLN A 159 -4.21 -21.45 9.85
C GLN A 159 -2.97 -22.21 10.31
N GLN A 160 -2.95 -22.59 11.59
CA GLN A 160 -1.95 -23.50 12.16
C GLN A 160 -2.27 -24.96 11.78
N CYS A 161 -1.32 -25.87 12.02
CA CYS A 161 -1.48 -27.29 11.71
C CYS A 161 -2.61 -27.97 12.50
N ASP A 162 -2.97 -27.45 13.68
CA ASP A 162 -4.10 -27.92 14.48
C ASP A 162 -5.48 -27.44 13.98
N GLY A 163 -5.49 -26.61 12.93
CA GLY A 163 -6.70 -26.01 12.36
C GLY A 163 -7.08 -24.65 12.97
N THR A 164 -6.32 -24.13 13.95
CA THR A 164 -6.57 -22.82 14.53
C THR A 164 -6.42 -21.73 13.47
N ILE A 165 -7.48 -20.96 13.26
CA ILE A 165 -7.51 -19.88 12.26
C ILE A 165 -6.76 -18.68 12.83
N VAL A 166 -5.73 -18.27 12.11
CA VAL A 166 -4.86 -17.15 12.45
C VAL A 166 -5.30 -15.89 11.70
N TRP A 167 -5.80 -16.06 10.47
CA TRP A 167 -6.39 -15.00 9.69
C TRP A 167 -7.40 -15.57 8.71
N GLU A 168 -8.49 -14.84 8.50
CA GLU A 168 -9.51 -15.17 7.52
C GLU A 168 -9.88 -13.93 6.73
N ASN A 169 -10.00 -14.10 5.42
CA ASN A 169 -10.41 -13.03 4.52
C ASN A 169 -11.90 -12.72 4.73
N ASP A 170 -12.20 -11.51 5.23
CA ASP A 170 -13.56 -11.04 5.47
C ASP A 170 -14.37 -10.83 4.18
N ARG A 171 -13.69 -10.68 3.03
CA ARG A 171 -14.30 -10.40 1.72
C ARG A 171 -13.62 -11.22 0.63
N PRO A 172 -13.81 -12.56 0.61
CA PRO A 172 -13.09 -13.46 -0.30
C PRO A 172 -13.42 -13.25 -1.78
N SER A 173 -14.50 -12.52 -2.10
CA SER A 173 -14.90 -12.18 -3.47
C SER A 173 -14.65 -10.72 -3.84
N SER A 174 -13.96 -9.96 -2.98
CA SER A 174 -13.63 -8.57 -3.26
C SER A 174 -12.38 -8.44 -4.14
N THR A 175 -12.42 -7.50 -5.07
CA THR A 175 -11.26 -7.15 -5.91
C THR A 175 -10.07 -6.63 -5.10
N PHE A 176 -10.28 -6.13 -3.87
CA PHE A 176 -9.20 -5.66 -2.99
C PHE A 176 -8.20 -6.75 -2.60
N TYR A 177 -8.61 -8.02 -2.59
CA TYR A 177 -7.76 -9.17 -2.29
C TYR A 177 -7.41 -10.01 -3.53
N CYS A 178 -7.85 -9.58 -4.72
CA CYS A 178 -7.59 -10.27 -5.98
C CYS A 178 -6.22 -9.85 -6.53
N ARG A 179 -5.22 -10.70 -6.29
CA ARG A 179 -3.82 -10.45 -6.63
C ARG A 179 -3.55 -10.93 -8.06
N PRO A 180 -3.09 -10.07 -8.99
CA PRO A 180 -2.82 -10.50 -10.36
C PRO A 180 -1.61 -11.42 -10.40
N ILE A 181 -1.73 -12.54 -11.11
CA ILE A 181 -0.62 -13.45 -11.44
C ILE A 181 -0.05 -13.07 -12.81
N MET A 182 -0.92 -12.92 -13.80
CA MET A 182 -0.57 -12.52 -15.16
C MET A 182 -1.76 -11.89 -15.87
N PHE A 183 -1.51 -11.06 -16.87
CA PHE A 183 -2.49 -10.49 -17.77
C PHE A 183 -1.86 -10.02 -19.08
#